data_AF-A0A319CA35-F1
#
_entry.id   AF-A0A319CA35-F1
#
_cell.length_a   1.000
_cell.length_b   1.000
_cell.length_c   1.000
_cell.angle_alpha   90.00
_cell.angle_beta   90.00
_cell.angle_gamma   90.00
#
_symmetry.space_group_name_H-M   'P 1'
#
loop_
_entity.id
_entity.type
_entity.pdbx_description
1 polymer ?
#
loop_
_entity_poly.entity_id
_entity_poly.type
_entity_poly.pdbx_seq_one_letter_code
_entity_poly.pdbx_strand_id
1 'polypeptide(L)'
;MLIASRYYLTLPVLSFMILLWQLHNYKELLSSRGKSSFDPNLEAINWAEFAYVQYATDTDYLCNAVMLFESLERLRSLPERVLLFPSHFDLKSESVEGRLLRKALAEYRVRLMPIEVQTRPADDTTWTDSYTKLLVFNRTEYKRVISLDSDAILLQVFRTLATITS
;
A
#
# COMPACT_ATOMS: atom_id res chain seq x y z
N MET A 1 32.25 52.57 -24.79
CA MET A 1 30.90 52.09 -24.43
C MET A 1 30.44 50.93 -25.33
N LEU A 2 31.26 49.87 -25.49
CA LEU A 2 30.93 48.69 -26.33
C LEU A 2 31.17 47.34 -25.63
N ILE A 3 31.76 47.36 -24.44
CA ILE A 3 32.13 46.14 -23.69
C ILE A 3 30.93 45.60 -22.91
N ALA A 4 30.06 46.46 -22.37
CA ALA A 4 28.88 46.05 -21.59
C ALA A 4 27.82 45.31 -22.44
N SER A 5 27.70 45.62 -23.74
CA SER A 5 26.68 45.05 -24.63
C SER A 5 26.87 43.55 -24.89
N ARG A 6 28.11 43.04 -24.85
CA ARG A 6 28.41 41.63 -25.10
C ARG A 6 28.12 40.72 -23.89
N TYR A 7 28.09 41.26 -22.68
CA TYR A 7 27.81 40.48 -21.45
C TYR A 7 26.32 40.21 -21.25
N TYR A 8 25.43 41.10 -21.70
CA TYR A 8 23.98 40.89 -21.61
C TYR A 8 23.47 39.76 -22.52
N LEU A 9 24.23 39.38 -23.56
CA LEU A 9 23.83 38.33 -24.51
C LEU A 9 24.33 36.93 -24.12
N THR A 10 25.44 36.83 -23.38
CA THR A 10 26.05 35.54 -23.01
C THR A 10 25.53 34.96 -21.69
N LEU A 11 25.13 35.81 -20.74
CA LEU A 11 24.51 35.41 -19.47
C LEU A 11 23.21 34.59 -19.61
N PRO A 12 22.24 34.95 -20.48
CA PRO A 12 21.03 34.15 -20.63
C PRO A 12 21.31 32.78 -21.26
N VAL A 13 22.30 32.69 -22.15
CA VAL A 13 22.73 31.43 -22.77
C VAL A 13 23.35 30.51 -21.72
N LEU A 14 24.23 31.04 -20.86
CA LEU A 14 24.83 30.26 -19.77
C LEU A 14 23.77 29.79 -18.78
N SER A 15 22.82 30.66 -18.41
CA SER A 15 21.71 30.32 -17.52
C SER A 15 20.81 29.23 -18.11
N PHE A 16 20.50 29.32 -19.41
CA PHE A 16 19.71 28.30 -20.10
C PHE A 16 20.44 26.95 -20.17
N MET A 17 21.75 26.95 -20.45
CA MET A 17 22.56 25.73 -20.46
C MET A 17 22.67 25.10 -19.06
N ILE A 18 22.77 25.91 -18.00
CA ILE A 18 22.75 25.43 -16.61
C ILE A 18 21.38 24.84 -16.27
N LEU A 19 20.28 25.49 -16.69
CA LEU A 19 18.93 24.99 -16.45
C LEU A 19 18.68 23.67 -17.20
N LEU A 20 19.12 23.57 -18.46
CA LEU A 20 19.06 22.32 -19.24
C LEU A 20 19.91 21.21 -18.60
N TRP A 21 21.10 21.54 -18.10
CA TRP A 21 21.95 20.58 -17.38
C TRP A 21 21.32 20.13 -16.06
N GLN A 22 20.70 21.06 -15.31
CA GLN A 22 19.94 20.73 -14.10
C GLN A 22 18.73 19.85 -14.41
N LEU A 23 17.99 20.13 -15.49
CA LEU A 23 16.86 19.31 -15.95
C LEU A 23 17.32 17.93 -16.44
N HIS A 24 18.45 17.85 -17.13
CA HIS A 24 19.04 16.58 -17.57
C HIS A 24 19.47 15.72 -16.39
N ASN A 25 20.20 16.31 -15.42
CA ASN A 25 20.59 15.61 -14.18
C ASN A 25 19.36 15.18 -13.36
N TYR A 26 18.31 15.99 -13.30
CA TYR A 26 17.06 15.61 -12.65
C TYR A 26 16.40 14.40 -13.34
N LYS A 27 16.44 14.36 -14.67
CA LYS A 27 15.93 13.23 -15.46
C LYS A 27 16.75 11.95 -15.25
N GLU A 28 18.07 12.04 -15.16
CA GLU A 28 18.95 10.92 -14.82
C GLU A 28 18.70 10.39 -13.39
N LEU A 29 18.44 11.28 -12.42
CA LEU A 29 18.06 10.91 -11.05
C LEU A 29 16.69 10.24 -10.98
N LEU A 30 15.71 10.69 -11.77
CA LEU A 30 14.42 10.01 -11.90
C LEU A 30 14.55 8.65 -12.60
N SER A 31 15.42 8.55 -13.60
CA SER A 31 15.73 7.32 -14.34
C SER A 31 16.43 6.28 -13.46
N SER A 32 17.38 6.70 -12.62
CA SER A 32 18.08 5.81 -11.69
C SER A 32 17.20 5.38 -10.52
N ARG A 33 16.34 6.27 -10.00
CA ARG A 33 15.35 5.95 -8.97
C ARG A 33 14.25 4.99 -9.46
N GLY A 34 14.03 4.92 -10.78
CA GLY A 34 13.13 3.96 -11.43
C GLY A 34 13.77 2.59 -11.73
N LYS A 35 15.10 2.48 -11.72
CA LYS A 35 15.81 1.20 -11.87
C LYS A 35 15.98 0.54 -10.50
N SER A 36 14.88 0.01 -9.98
CA SER A 36 14.93 -1.08 -9.01
C SER A 36 15.83 -2.18 -9.57
N SER A 37 16.81 -2.67 -8.82
CA SER A 37 17.60 -3.85 -9.17
C SER A 37 16.63 -4.96 -9.59
N PHE A 38 16.61 -5.24 -10.88
CA PHE A 38 15.63 -6.10 -11.52
C PHE A 38 16.02 -7.55 -11.24
N ASP A 39 15.30 -8.21 -10.33
CA ASP A 39 15.42 -9.64 -10.11
C ASP A 39 14.44 -10.35 -11.06
N PRO A 40 14.91 -11.02 -12.12
CA PRO A 40 14.06 -11.70 -13.09
C PRO A 40 13.19 -12.80 -12.46
N ASN A 41 13.53 -13.31 -11.27
CA ASN A 41 12.69 -14.28 -10.57
C ASN A 41 11.38 -13.67 -10.07
N LEU A 42 11.32 -12.37 -9.80
CA LEU A 42 10.11 -11.69 -9.30
C LEU A 42 9.05 -11.48 -10.38
N GLU A 43 9.41 -11.47 -11.67
CA GLU A 43 8.44 -11.40 -12.78
C GLU A 43 7.76 -12.74 -13.07
N ALA A 44 8.44 -13.86 -12.81
CA ALA A 44 7.86 -15.19 -13.00
C ALA A 44 6.79 -15.54 -11.95
N ILE A 45 6.70 -14.75 -10.88
CA ILE A 45 5.79 -15.01 -9.75
C ILE A 45 4.38 -14.50 -10.07
N ASN A 46 3.40 -15.40 -9.97
CA ASN A 46 2.00 -15.03 -10.03
C ASN A 46 1.55 -14.37 -8.71
N TRP A 47 1.66 -13.04 -8.63
CA TRP A 47 1.34 -12.28 -7.42
C TRP A 47 -0.13 -12.35 -6.98
N ALA A 48 -1.04 -12.77 -7.86
CA ALA A 48 -2.45 -12.99 -7.51
C ALA A 48 -2.65 -14.17 -6.54
N GLU A 49 -1.65 -15.06 -6.41
CA GLU A 49 -1.68 -16.18 -5.44
C GLU A 49 -1.22 -15.76 -4.03
N PHE A 50 -0.92 -14.48 -3.82
CA PHE A 50 -0.43 -13.92 -2.57
C PHE A 50 -1.30 -12.77 -2.12
N ALA A 51 -1.50 -12.63 -0.81
CA ALA A 51 -2.30 -11.52 -0.27
C ALA A 51 -1.71 -10.93 1.01
N TYR A 52 -1.84 -9.60 1.14
CA TYR A 52 -1.87 -8.92 2.42
C TYR A 52 -3.30 -8.95 2.94
N VAL A 53 -3.50 -9.56 4.11
CA VAL A 53 -4.81 -9.70 4.73
C VAL A 53 -4.83 -8.86 6.00
N GLN A 54 -5.85 -8.03 6.13
CA GLN A 54 -6.18 -7.33 7.36
C GLN A 54 -7.57 -7.75 7.83
N TYR A 55 -7.81 -7.63 9.13
CA TYR A 55 -9.12 -7.84 9.73
C TYR A 55 -9.53 -6.58 10.48
N ALA A 56 -10.82 -6.30 10.50
CA ALA A 56 -11.43 -5.25 11.31
C ALA A 56 -12.57 -5.84 12.14
N THR A 57 -12.66 -5.40 13.40
CA THR A 57 -13.72 -5.77 14.34
C THR A 57 -14.64 -4.60 14.64
N ASP A 58 -14.14 -3.38 14.48
CA ASP A 58 -14.88 -2.12 14.66
C ASP A 58 -14.41 -1.03 13.66
N THR A 59 -14.93 0.18 13.83
CA THR A 59 -14.65 1.35 12.99
C THR A 59 -13.21 1.85 13.09
N ASP A 60 -12.57 1.75 14.26
CA ASP A 60 -11.19 2.20 14.47
C ASP A 60 -10.21 1.23 13.81
N TYR A 61 -10.41 -0.07 13.98
CA TYR A 61 -9.66 -1.10 13.26
C TYR A 61 -9.85 -0.97 11.74
N LEU A 62 -11.06 -0.67 11.28
CA LEU A 62 -11.33 -0.40 9.87
C LEU A 62 -10.56 0.82 9.36
N CYS A 63 -10.57 1.94 10.10
CA CYS A 63 -9.83 3.14 9.74
C CYS A 63 -8.34 2.84 9.60
N ASN A 64 -7.78 2.16 10.59
CA ASN A 64 -6.38 1.74 10.61
C ASN A 64 -6.03 0.84 9.41
N ALA A 65 -6.88 -0.15 9.12
CA ALA A 65 -6.69 -1.01 7.96
C ALA A 65 -6.68 -0.22 6.64
N VAL A 66 -7.57 0.77 6.49
CA VAL A 66 -7.60 1.64 5.31
C VAL A 66 -6.33 2.48 5.18
N MET A 67 -5.75 2.98 6.28
CA MET A 67 -4.46 3.67 6.25
C MET A 67 -3.32 2.75 5.78
N LEU A 68 -3.32 1.49 6.23
CA LEU A 68 -2.33 0.51 5.79
C LEU A 68 -2.48 0.15 4.29
N PHE A 69 -3.71 0.07 3.78
CA PHE A 69 -3.95 -0.14 2.36
C PHE A 69 -3.54 1.06 1.50
N GLU A 70 -3.72 2.29 1.97
CA GLU A 70 -3.15 3.49 1.33
C GLU A 70 -1.63 3.33 1.19
N SER A 71 -0.95 2.94 2.28
CA SER A 71 0.50 2.80 2.27
C SER A 71 0.98 1.69 1.34
N LEU A 72 0.25 0.57 1.27
CA LEU A 72 0.51 -0.50 0.30
C LEU A 72 0.31 -0.04 -1.16
N GLU A 73 -0.69 0.80 -1.43
CA GLU A 73 -0.92 1.38 -2.76
C GLU A 73 0.18 2.37 -3.13
N ARG A 74 0.52 3.30 -2.22
CA ARG A 74 1.61 4.28 -2.39
C ARG A 74 2.95 3.61 -2.66
N LEU A 75 3.20 2.48 -2.00
CA LEU A 75 4.42 1.70 -2.18
C LEU A 75 4.36 0.72 -3.37
N ARG A 76 3.24 0.65 -4.09
CA ARG A 76 3.01 -0.24 -5.25
C ARG A 76 3.26 -1.71 -4.91
N SER A 77 2.66 -2.19 -3.83
CA SER A 77 2.67 -3.61 -3.46
C SER A 77 2.10 -4.47 -4.60
N LEU A 78 2.74 -5.61 -4.87
CA LEU A 78 2.32 -6.54 -5.93
C LEU A 78 1.23 -7.55 -5.49
N PRO A 79 1.31 -8.17 -4.29
CA PRO A 79 0.25 -9.07 -3.80
C PRO A 79 -1.11 -8.39 -3.72
N GLU A 80 -2.17 -9.22 -3.75
CA GLU A 80 -3.53 -8.76 -3.52
C GLU A 80 -3.71 -8.17 -2.10
N ARG A 81 -4.76 -7.37 -1.94
CA ARG A 81 -5.11 -6.73 -0.67
C ARG A 81 -6.49 -7.20 -0.28
N VAL A 82 -6.62 -7.78 0.91
CA VAL A 82 -7.86 -8.37 1.39
C VAL A 82 -8.21 -7.77 2.75
N LEU A 83 -9.45 -7.34 2.91
CA LEU A 83 -9.99 -6.87 4.18
C LEU A 83 -11.12 -7.79 4.62
N LEU A 84 -10.93 -8.44 5.78
CA LEU A 84 -11.99 -9.09 6.51
C LEU A 84 -12.69 -8.03 7.36
N PHE A 85 -13.99 -7.82 7.17
CA PHE A 85 -14.73 -6.77 7.87
C PHE A 85 -16.06 -7.29 8.44
N PRO A 86 -16.63 -6.67 9.49
CA PRO A 86 -17.88 -7.14 10.07
C PRO A 86 -19.02 -7.09 9.05
N SER A 87 -19.75 -8.20 8.90
CA SER A 87 -20.84 -8.37 7.93
C SER A 87 -21.96 -7.33 8.04
N HIS A 88 -22.13 -6.75 9.23
CA HIS A 88 -23.13 -5.71 9.51
C HIS A 88 -22.72 -4.31 9.03
N PHE A 89 -21.46 -4.09 8.60
CA PHE A 89 -21.07 -2.83 7.98
C PHE A 89 -21.59 -2.76 6.55
N ASP A 90 -22.50 -1.83 6.30
CA ASP A 90 -23.13 -1.68 4.98
C ASP A 90 -22.31 -0.77 4.04
N LEU A 91 -21.89 -1.31 2.91
CA LEU A 91 -21.21 -0.58 1.84
C LEU A 91 -22.07 0.54 1.22
N LYS A 92 -23.39 0.47 1.32
CA LYS A 92 -24.32 1.48 0.78
C LYS A 92 -24.67 2.56 1.79
N SER A 93 -24.31 2.37 3.05
CA SER A 93 -24.54 3.35 4.11
C SER A 93 -23.69 4.61 3.92
N GLU A 94 -24.22 5.75 4.32
CA GLU A 94 -23.45 7.01 4.40
C GLU A 94 -22.66 7.14 5.72
N SER A 95 -22.62 6.08 6.53
CA SER A 95 -21.81 6.02 7.75
C SER A 95 -20.31 6.08 7.46
N VAL A 96 -19.51 6.24 8.51
CA VAL A 96 -18.04 6.27 8.40
C VAL A 96 -17.54 4.97 7.78
N GLU A 97 -18.07 3.83 8.23
CA GLU A 97 -17.72 2.48 7.78
C GLU A 97 -18.02 2.30 6.30
N GLY A 98 -19.23 2.65 5.85
CA GLY A 98 -19.62 2.56 4.45
C GLY A 98 -18.70 3.38 3.54
N ARG A 99 -18.36 4.61 3.95
CA ARG A 99 -17.41 5.46 3.19
C ARG A 99 -16.01 4.87 3.17
N LEU A 100 -15.51 4.34 4.28
CA LEU A 100 -14.19 3.71 4.38
C LEU A 100 -14.09 2.44 3.53
N LEU A 101 -15.12 1.58 3.54
CA LEU A 101 -15.19 0.39 2.69
C LEU A 101 -15.22 0.75 1.21
N ARG A 102 -16.03 1.74 0.81
CA ARG A 102 -16.04 2.24 -0.57
C ARG A 102 -14.68 2.80 -0.99
N LYS A 103 -14.00 3.53 -0.11
CA LYS A 103 -12.65 4.06 -0.33
C LYS A 103 -11.63 2.93 -0.53
N ALA A 104 -11.61 1.94 0.36
CA ALA A 104 -10.73 0.78 0.25
C ALA A 104 -10.91 0.03 -1.08
N LEU A 105 -12.16 -0.20 -1.48
CA LEU A 105 -12.49 -0.87 -2.73
C LEU A 105 -12.08 -0.05 -3.95
N ALA A 106 -12.49 1.22 -4.02
CA ALA A 106 -12.36 2.04 -5.21
C ALA A 106 -10.93 2.58 -5.42
N GLU A 107 -10.25 3.00 -4.35
CA GLU A 107 -8.96 3.67 -4.45
C GLU A 107 -7.78 2.72 -4.27
N TYR A 108 -7.91 1.71 -3.41
CA TYR A 108 -6.80 0.82 -3.03
C TYR A 108 -6.96 -0.60 -3.55
N ARG A 109 -8.02 -0.86 -4.34
CA ARG A 109 -8.33 -2.16 -4.98
C ARG A 109 -8.38 -3.30 -3.96
N VAL A 110 -8.90 -3.01 -2.77
CA VAL A 110 -9.02 -4.00 -1.69
C VAL A 110 -10.21 -4.90 -1.98
N ARG A 111 -9.98 -6.21 -1.90
CA ARG A 111 -11.03 -7.22 -1.91
C ARG A 111 -11.69 -7.27 -0.54
N LEU A 112 -12.97 -6.89 -0.48
CA LEU A 112 -13.77 -6.86 0.74
C LEU A 112 -14.38 -8.24 0.99
N MET A 113 -14.18 -8.78 2.19
CA MET A 113 -14.73 -10.06 2.63
C MET A 113 -15.51 -9.89 3.94
N PRO A 114 -16.85 -9.92 3.91
CA PRO A 114 -17.64 -9.83 5.12
C PRO A 114 -17.42 -11.09 5.98
N ILE A 115 -17.33 -10.89 7.29
CA ILE A 115 -17.15 -11.95 8.28
C ILE A 115 -18.06 -11.71 9.49
N GLU A 116 -18.31 -12.78 10.23
CA GLU A 116 -18.80 -12.68 11.60
C GLU A 116 -17.60 -12.53 12.54
N VAL A 117 -17.63 -11.50 13.39
CA VAL A 117 -16.58 -11.25 14.39
C VAL A 117 -16.57 -12.41 15.38
N GLN A 118 -15.39 -12.96 15.66
CA GLN A 118 -15.23 -14.10 16.55
C GLN A 118 -14.98 -13.60 17.98
N THR A 119 -16.06 -13.47 18.74
CA THR A 119 -16.02 -13.00 20.14
C THR A 119 -15.94 -14.17 21.11
N ARG A 120 -14.90 -14.23 21.93
CA ARG A 120 -14.75 -15.22 23.01
C ARG A 120 -15.19 -14.62 24.35
N PRO A 121 -16.20 -15.16 25.05
CA PRO A 121 -16.54 -14.70 26.39
C PRO A 121 -15.32 -14.79 27.32
N ALA A 122 -14.89 -13.64 27.86
CA ALA A 122 -13.75 -13.53 28.76
C ALA A 122 -14.00 -12.40 29.77
N ASP A 123 -13.40 -12.51 30.96
CA ASP A 123 -13.49 -11.48 32.01
C ASP A 123 -12.75 -10.18 31.59
N ASP A 124 -11.80 -10.29 30.67
CA ASP A 124 -11.09 -9.17 30.04
C ASP A 124 -11.62 -8.94 28.62
N THR A 125 -12.18 -7.74 28.40
CA THR A 125 -12.79 -7.35 27.13
C THR A 125 -11.77 -6.92 26.06
N THR A 126 -10.49 -6.88 26.40
CA THR A 126 -9.46 -6.31 25.51
C THR A 126 -9.18 -7.19 24.28
N TRP A 127 -9.23 -8.52 24.46
CA TRP A 127 -8.82 -9.50 23.42
C TRP A 127 -9.96 -10.39 22.94
N THR A 128 -11.19 -10.02 23.28
CA THR A 128 -12.39 -10.81 23.09
C THR A 128 -12.61 -11.14 21.62
N ASP A 129 -12.32 -10.17 20.74
CA ASP A 129 -12.53 -10.29 19.30
C ASP A 129 -11.26 -10.67 18.51
N SER A 130 -10.11 -10.81 19.18
CA SER A 130 -8.82 -11.08 18.53
C SER A 130 -8.75 -12.46 17.86
N TYR A 131 -9.65 -13.36 18.22
CA TYR A 131 -9.82 -14.66 17.55
C TYR A 131 -10.23 -14.48 16.08
N THR A 132 -10.83 -13.34 15.73
CA THR A 132 -11.17 -12.96 14.36
C THR A 132 -9.95 -13.00 13.44
N LYS A 133 -8.76 -12.70 13.96
CA LYS A 133 -7.48 -12.79 13.23
C LYS A 133 -7.24 -14.17 12.63
N LEU A 134 -7.68 -15.24 13.29
CA LEU A 134 -7.49 -16.62 12.83
C LEU A 134 -8.27 -16.95 11.55
N LEU A 135 -9.27 -16.13 11.19
CA LEU A 135 -9.99 -16.28 9.92
C LEU A 135 -9.10 -16.04 8.69
N VAL A 136 -7.89 -15.50 8.88
CA VAL A 136 -6.87 -15.43 7.84
C VAL A 136 -6.44 -16.83 7.34
N PHE A 137 -6.48 -17.85 8.19
CA PHE A 137 -6.14 -19.23 7.79
C PHE A 137 -7.21 -19.89 6.93
N ASN A 138 -8.42 -19.33 6.92
CA ASN A 138 -9.47 -19.76 5.99
C ASN A 138 -9.26 -19.19 4.57
N ARG A 139 -8.20 -18.42 4.32
CA ARG A 139 -7.87 -17.87 3.00
C ARG A 139 -7.07 -18.87 2.17
N THR A 140 -7.69 -20.01 1.92
CA THR A 140 -7.10 -21.16 1.20
C THR A 140 -6.97 -20.93 -0.30
N GLU A 141 -7.59 -19.87 -0.83
CA GLU A 141 -7.40 -19.45 -2.22
C GLU A 141 -6.02 -18.86 -2.52
N TYR A 142 -5.27 -18.45 -1.48
CA TYR A 142 -3.92 -17.92 -1.62
C TYR A 142 -2.90 -18.99 -1.22
N LYS A 143 -1.79 -19.06 -1.96
CA LYS A 143 -0.66 -19.93 -1.59
C LYS A 143 -0.02 -19.46 -0.29
N ARG A 144 0.13 -18.15 -0.12
CA ARG A 144 0.66 -17.53 1.10
C ARG A 144 -0.01 -16.19 1.38
N VAL A 145 -0.23 -15.93 2.65
CA VAL A 145 -0.82 -14.69 3.16
C VAL A 145 0.11 -14.06 4.18
N ILE A 146 0.19 -12.73 4.18
CA ILE A 146 0.71 -11.97 5.31
C ILE A 146 -0.48 -11.32 6.02
N SER A 147 -0.71 -11.74 7.25
CA SER A 147 -1.62 -11.01 8.14
C SER A 147 -0.89 -9.77 8.65
N LEU A 148 -1.38 -8.58 8.30
CA LEU A 148 -0.95 -7.33 8.92
C LEU A 148 -1.95 -7.00 10.02
N ASP A 149 -1.45 -6.70 11.21
CA ASP A 149 -2.30 -6.22 12.29
C ASP A 149 -2.70 -4.76 12.04
N SER A 150 -3.84 -4.34 12.59
CA SER A 150 -4.36 -2.99 12.32
C SER A 150 -3.46 -1.89 12.88
N ASP A 151 -2.70 -2.14 13.94
CA ASP A 151 -1.78 -1.20 14.57
C ASP A 151 -0.36 -1.24 13.97
N ALA A 152 -0.16 -1.97 12.87
CA ALA A 152 1.13 -2.03 12.18
C ALA A 152 1.44 -0.75 11.38
N ILE A 153 2.73 -0.51 11.12
CA ILE A 153 3.20 0.57 10.22
C ILE A 153 4.06 -0.05 9.12
N LEU A 154 3.75 0.26 7.87
CA LEU A 154 4.50 -0.23 6.72
C LEU A 154 5.57 0.77 6.26
N LEU A 155 6.83 0.47 6.55
CA LEU A 155 7.97 1.32 6.15
C LEU A 155 8.47 1.01 4.73
N GLN A 156 8.33 -0.24 4.28
CA GLN A 156 8.80 -0.71 2.97
C GLN A 156 7.96 -1.89 2.46
N VAL A 157 7.91 -2.10 1.13
CA VAL A 157 7.23 -3.27 0.55
C VAL A 157 8.00 -4.55 0.87
N PHE A 158 7.29 -5.56 1.36
CA PHE A 158 7.84 -6.88 1.56
C PHE A 158 7.88 -7.67 0.24
N ARG A 159 8.84 -7.36 -0.63
CA ARG A 159 9.02 -8.01 -1.94
C ARG A 159 9.48 -9.47 -1.85
N THR A 160 10.09 -9.84 -0.73
CA THR A 160 10.59 -11.20 -0.45
C THR A 160 9.48 -12.18 -0.09
N LEU A 161 8.22 -11.75 -0.07
CA LEU A 161 7.06 -12.60 0.13
C LEU A 161 7.25 -13.91 -0.61
N ALA A 162 7.37 -13.88 -1.93
CA ALA A 162 7.45 -15.06 -2.77
C ALA A 162 8.72 -15.94 -2.60
N THR A 163 9.78 -15.44 -1.94
CA THR A 163 11.06 -16.14 -1.81
C THR A 163 11.27 -16.83 -0.46
N ILE A 164 10.36 -16.68 0.51
CA ILE A 164 10.44 -17.42 1.79
C ILE A 164 10.11 -18.89 1.51
N THR A 165 11.13 -19.75 1.58
CA THR A 165 11.01 -21.21 1.49
C THR A 165 10.75 -21.80 2.87
N SER A 166 9.84 -22.78 2.95
CA SER A 166 9.58 -23.61 4.14
C SER A 166 10.72 -24.57 4.44
#